data_AF-A0A2G9YHW6-F1
#
_entry.id   AF-A0A2G9YHW6-F1
#
_cell.length_a   1.000
_cell.length_b   1.000
_cell.length_c   1.000
_cell.angle_alpha   90.00
_cell.angle_beta   90.00
_cell.angle_gamma   90.00
#
_symmetry.space_group_name_H-M   'P 1'
#
loop_
_entity.id
_entity.type
_entity.pdbx_description
1 polymer ?
#
loop_
_entity_poly.entity_id
_entity_poly.type
_entity_poly.pdbx_seq_one_letter_code
_entity_poly.pdbx_strand_id
1 'polypeptide(L)'
;MKLIEKISKINLIEKFALDNKKIALILIASLMLLYLDINFLFKAQMNGFKKSAEELTKTGNDLKILDAGLKNMREVKSKQKNLPENQAKVKKIIFESQLVSLLQDISKIGNANNVKILQIKPSRDTLKAPAASKFSPVSISLDLICGYHNLGKFINDLENDQAFISVESLKIEAQPDDALRQKVSLILKTYVKK
;
A
#
# COMPACT_ATOMS: atom_id res chain seq x y z
N MET A 1 32.19 70.42 50.61
CA MET A 1 32.44 69.24 49.75
C MET A 1 33.79 68.61 50.08
N LYS A 2 33.96 67.99 51.26
CA LYS A 2 35.22 67.34 51.72
C LYS A 2 34.97 66.23 52.77
N LEU A 3 33.84 65.53 52.68
CA LEU A 3 33.44 64.50 53.68
C LEU A 3 32.99 63.16 53.10
N ILE A 4 32.94 63.00 51.76
CA ILE A 4 32.49 61.75 51.13
C ILE A 4 33.68 60.90 50.61
N GLU A 5 34.88 61.44 50.49
CA GLU A 5 36.05 60.70 49.97
C GLU A 5 36.83 59.90 51.03
N LYS A 6 36.53 60.07 52.33
CA LYS A 6 37.36 59.54 53.42
C LYS A 6 36.82 58.28 54.10
N ILE A 7 35.69 57.72 53.65
CA ILE A 7 35.03 56.56 54.28
C ILE A 7 35.14 55.27 53.43
N SER A 8 35.57 55.32 52.17
CA SER A 8 35.60 54.13 51.30
C SER A 8 36.91 53.34 51.28
N LYS A 9 37.91 53.67 52.12
CA LYS A 9 39.24 53.05 52.06
C LYS A 9 39.79 52.52 53.39
N ILE A 10 39.01 52.54 54.46
CA ILE A 10 39.46 52.11 55.78
C ILE A 10 38.49 51.01 56.23
N ASN A 11 39.00 49.77 56.38
CA ASN A 11 38.36 48.57 56.98
C ASN A 11 37.85 47.41 56.10
N LEU A 12 38.25 47.26 54.82
CA LEU A 12 38.07 45.96 54.13
C LEU A 12 39.37 45.20 53.82
N ILE A 13 40.53 45.88 53.82
CA ILE A 13 41.80 45.27 53.42
C ILE A 13 42.60 44.78 54.64
N GLU A 14 42.43 45.38 55.82
CA GLU A 14 43.21 45.01 57.03
C GLU A 14 42.77 43.72 57.72
N LYS A 15 41.60 43.14 57.38
CA LYS A 15 41.21 41.80 57.85
C LYS A 15 41.76 40.65 57.01
N PHE A 16 42.50 40.94 55.94
CA PHE A 16 43.17 39.95 55.09
C PHE A 16 44.64 39.71 55.47
N ALA A 17 45.02 39.97 56.72
CA ALA A 17 46.28 39.48 57.30
C ALA A 17 46.17 38.00 57.74
N LEU A 18 45.58 37.15 56.90
CA LEU A 18 45.68 35.70 57.02
C LEU A 18 46.88 35.27 56.19
N ASP A 19 47.80 34.48 56.77
CA ASP A 19 48.97 33.89 56.10
C ASP A 19 48.71 33.64 54.62
N ASN A 20 49.57 34.14 53.72
CA ASN A 20 49.44 33.94 52.26
C ASN A 20 49.16 32.47 51.87
N LYS A 21 49.61 31.51 52.70
CA LYS A 21 49.32 30.07 52.59
C LYS A 21 47.84 29.71 52.83
N LYS A 22 47.16 30.35 53.78
CA LYS A 22 45.72 30.15 54.08
C LYS A 22 44.83 30.81 53.02
N ILE A 23 45.20 31.99 52.53
CA ILE A 23 44.50 32.65 51.42
C ILE A 23 44.60 31.80 50.15
N ALA A 24 45.81 31.31 49.82
CA ALA A 24 46.00 30.42 48.67
C ALA A 24 45.17 29.12 48.79
N LEU A 25 45.06 28.55 50.00
CA LEU A 25 44.28 27.34 50.24
C LEU A 25 42.77 27.58 50.09
N ILE A 26 42.25 28.72 50.56
CA ILE A 26 40.85 29.11 50.35
C ILE A 26 40.56 29.36 48.86
N LEU A 27 41.50 29.96 48.12
CA LEU A 27 41.37 30.22 46.69
C LEU A 27 41.34 28.92 45.88
N ILE A 28 42.20 27.95 46.20
CA ILE A 28 42.22 26.63 45.58
C ILE A 28 40.92 25.86 45.88
N ALA A 29 40.47 25.89 47.15
CA ALA A 29 39.22 25.25 47.54
C ALA A 29 38.01 25.88 46.81
N SER A 30 37.99 27.21 46.65
CA SER A 30 36.97 27.92 45.90
C SER A 30 36.99 27.58 44.40
N LEU A 31 38.18 27.46 43.80
CA LEU A 31 38.31 27.03 42.40
C LEU A 31 37.83 25.58 42.21
N MET A 32 38.13 24.71 43.17
CA MET A 32 37.75 23.30 43.13
C MET A 32 36.22 23.12 43.22
N LEU A 33 35.56 23.91 44.07
CA LEU A 33 34.09 23.95 44.15
C LEU A 33 33.46 24.45 42.85
N LEU A 34 33.97 25.55 42.29
CA LEU A 34 33.50 26.07 40.99
C LEU A 34 33.67 25.03 39.87
N TYR A 35 34.78 24.29 39.86
CA TYR A 35 35.00 23.25 38.86
C TYR A 35 34.00 22.09 38.99
N LEU A 36 33.69 21.67 40.22
CA LEU A 36 32.69 20.64 40.49
C LEU A 36 31.29 21.09 40.06
N ASP A 37 30.91 22.33 40.40
CA ASP A 37 29.62 22.90 40.01
C ASP A 37 29.48 22.98 38.50
N ILE A 38 30.48 23.49 37.79
CA ILE A 38 30.48 23.56 36.33
C ILE A 38 30.35 22.16 35.72
N ASN A 39 31.16 21.19 36.15
CA ASN A 39 31.11 19.84 35.59
C ASN A 39 29.78 19.13 35.87
N PHE A 40 29.20 19.34 37.04
CA PHE A 40 27.91 18.76 37.42
C PHE A 40 26.75 19.40 36.64
N LEU A 41 26.73 20.74 36.52
CA LEU A 41 25.70 21.47 35.78
C LEU A 41 25.75 21.18 34.28
N PHE A 42 26.96 21.12 33.69
CA PHE A 42 27.15 20.83 32.26
C PHE A 42 26.69 19.41 31.90
N LYS A 43 26.97 18.40 32.74
CA LYS A 43 26.49 17.03 32.50
C LYS A 43 24.96 16.92 32.57
N ALA A 44 24.33 17.61 33.51
CA ALA A 44 22.87 17.62 33.65
C ALA A 44 22.18 18.26 32.43
N GLN A 45 22.71 19.38 31.94
CA GLN A 45 22.15 20.06 30.75
C GLN A 45 22.43 19.31 29.45
N MET A 46 23.62 18.71 29.30
CA MET A 46 24.01 18.03 28.06
C MET A 46 23.20 16.75 27.78
N ASN A 47 22.67 16.09 28.83
CA ASN A 47 21.75 14.96 28.68
C ASN A 47 20.36 15.38 28.16
N GLY A 48 19.90 16.60 28.46
CA GLY A 48 18.64 17.15 27.92
C GLY A 48 18.74 17.55 26.45
N PHE A 49 19.89 18.10 26.04
CA PHE A 49 20.17 18.46 24.64
C PHE A 49 20.25 17.25 23.71
N LYS A 50 20.84 16.13 24.17
CA LYS A 50 20.91 14.90 23.35
C LYS A 50 19.53 14.32 23.02
N LYS A 51 18.61 14.29 23.98
CA LYS A 51 17.23 13.80 23.75
C LYS A 51 16.47 14.69 22.76
N SER A 52 16.61 16.01 22.89
CA SER A 52 15.93 16.96 21.99
C SER A 52 16.48 16.91 20.56
N ALA A 53 17.80 16.70 20.40
CA ALA A 53 18.41 16.49 19.09
C ALA A 53 17.98 15.15 18.45
N GLU A 54 17.84 14.09 19.26
CA GLU A 54 17.36 12.80 18.79
C GLU A 54 15.88 12.85 18.34
N GLU A 55 15.03 13.61 19.04
CA GLU A 55 13.65 13.85 18.60
C GLU A 55 13.57 14.68 17.31
N LEU A 56 14.38 15.73 17.17
CA LEU A 56 14.45 16.54 15.93
C LEU A 56 14.92 15.73 14.72
N THR A 57 15.87 14.81 14.91
CA THR A 57 16.31 13.90 13.83
C THR A 57 15.26 12.86 13.47
N LYS A 58 14.48 12.36 14.44
CA LYS A 58 13.34 11.47 14.18
C LYS A 58 12.24 12.19 13.39
N THR A 59 11.81 13.37 13.81
CA THR A 59 10.79 14.16 13.10
C THR A 59 11.24 14.56 11.69
N GLY A 60 12.52 14.88 11.50
CA GLY A 60 13.09 15.15 10.17
C GLY A 60 13.06 13.94 9.23
N ASN A 61 13.26 12.73 9.77
CA ASN A 61 13.17 11.49 9.00
C ASN A 61 11.72 11.13 8.66
N ASP A 62 10.78 11.34 9.60
CA ASP A 62 9.36 11.11 9.36
C ASP A 62 8.81 12.01 8.25
N LEU A 63 9.23 13.27 8.20
CA LEU A 63 8.88 14.21 7.12
C LEU A 63 9.44 13.76 5.76
N LYS A 64 10.67 13.22 5.72
CA LYS A 64 11.25 12.66 4.48
C LYS A 64 10.50 11.43 4.01
N ILE A 65 10.08 10.55 4.92
CA ILE A 65 9.28 9.36 4.62
C ILE A 65 7.90 9.79 4.09
N LEU A 66 7.29 10.81 4.70
CA LEU A 66 6.00 11.33 4.25
C LEU A 66 6.07 11.94 2.84
N ASP A 67 7.12 12.74 2.55
CA ASP A 67 7.33 13.34 1.22
C ASP A 67 7.58 12.26 0.15
N ALA A 68 8.39 11.25 0.48
CA ALA A 68 8.61 10.10 -0.41
C ALA A 68 7.31 9.32 -0.65
N GLY A 69 6.50 9.11 0.38
CA GLY A 69 5.18 8.47 0.28
C GLY A 69 4.20 9.27 -0.59
N LEU A 70 4.17 10.60 -0.44
CA LEU A 70 3.34 11.50 -1.24
C LEU A 70 3.77 11.55 -2.71
N LYS A 71 5.08 11.53 -2.99
CA LYS A 71 5.61 11.41 -4.36
C LYS A 71 5.22 10.10 -5.01
N ASN A 72 5.41 8.98 -4.32
CA ASN A 72 4.98 7.66 -4.79
C ASN A 72 3.46 7.61 -5.03
N MET A 73 2.65 8.20 -4.14
CA MET A 73 1.20 8.27 -4.34
C MET A 73 0.82 9.11 -5.55
N ARG A 74 1.50 10.25 -5.78
CA ARG A 74 1.30 11.08 -6.97
C ARG A 74 1.72 10.36 -8.25
N GLU A 75 2.81 9.62 -8.23
CA GLU A 75 3.25 8.80 -9.37
C GLU A 75 2.30 7.65 -9.66
N VAL A 76 1.77 6.98 -8.65
CA VAL A 76 0.76 5.93 -8.83
C VAL A 76 -0.54 6.53 -9.39
N LYS A 77 -0.99 7.68 -8.86
CA LYS A 77 -2.17 8.39 -9.38
C LYS A 77 -1.97 8.95 -10.79
N SER A 78 -0.78 9.45 -11.12
CA SER A 78 -0.48 9.97 -12.45
C SER A 78 -0.35 8.83 -13.46
N LYS A 79 0.23 7.69 -13.08
CA LYS A 79 0.17 6.47 -13.87
C LYS A 79 -1.30 6.10 -14.08
N GLN A 80 -2.10 5.96 -13.02
CA GLN A 80 -3.53 5.63 -13.10
C GLN A 80 -4.37 6.57 -13.98
N LYS A 81 -4.04 7.87 -14.03
CA LYS A 81 -4.73 8.87 -14.86
C LYS A 81 -4.26 8.93 -16.32
N ASN A 82 -3.02 8.51 -16.59
CA ASN A 82 -2.44 8.43 -17.94
C ASN A 82 -2.53 7.00 -18.52
N LEU A 83 -3.15 6.08 -17.81
CA LEU A 83 -3.60 4.83 -18.37
C LEU A 83 -4.70 5.20 -19.38
N PRO A 84 -4.55 4.87 -20.67
CA PRO A 84 -5.62 5.12 -21.64
C PRO A 84 -6.91 4.48 -21.10
N GLU A 85 -8.07 5.14 -21.27
CA GLU A 85 -9.40 4.68 -20.84
C GLU A 85 -9.77 3.22 -21.26
N ASN A 86 -8.90 2.55 -22.03
CA ASN A 86 -8.92 1.13 -22.31
C ASN A 86 -8.38 0.22 -21.19
N GLN A 87 -8.08 0.74 -20.01
CA GLN A 87 -7.67 -0.11 -18.90
C GLN A 87 -8.87 -0.78 -18.23
N ALA A 88 -9.07 -2.01 -18.67
CA ALA A 88 -9.71 -3.11 -17.96
C ALA A 88 -10.87 -2.62 -17.08
N LYS A 89 -12.07 -2.54 -17.69
CA LYS A 89 -13.33 -2.59 -16.92
C LYS A 89 -13.11 -3.59 -15.81
N VAL A 90 -13.06 -3.13 -14.56
CA VAL A 90 -12.81 -3.99 -13.41
C VAL A 90 -13.89 -5.06 -13.46
N LYS A 91 -13.52 -6.25 -13.93
CA LYS A 91 -14.46 -7.35 -14.17
C LYS A 91 -15.10 -7.65 -12.83
N LYS A 92 -16.42 -7.52 -12.77
CA LYS A 92 -17.18 -7.67 -11.54
C LYS A 92 -17.26 -9.16 -11.22
N ILE A 93 -16.92 -9.49 -9.98
CA ILE A 93 -17.24 -10.80 -9.42
C ILE A 93 -18.75 -10.82 -9.23
N ILE A 94 -19.41 -11.78 -9.88
CA ILE A 94 -20.86 -11.90 -9.85
C ILE A 94 -21.33 -12.55 -8.54
N PHE A 95 -22.54 -12.23 -8.12
CA PHE A 95 -23.21 -12.94 -7.03
C PHE A 95 -23.85 -14.24 -7.54
N GLU A 96 -24.10 -15.19 -6.65
CA GLU A 96 -24.76 -16.45 -7.01
C GLU A 96 -26.13 -16.23 -7.68
N SER A 97 -26.88 -15.20 -7.27
CA SER A 97 -28.15 -14.79 -7.89
C SER A 97 -28.01 -14.31 -9.34
N GLN A 98 -26.82 -13.86 -9.75
CA GLN A 98 -26.56 -13.33 -11.08
C GLN A 98 -26.07 -14.41 -12.06
N LEU A 99 -25.85 -15.65 -11.61
CA LEU A 99 -25.41 -16.74 -12.48
C LEU A 99 -26.41 -17.00 -13.61
N VAL A 100 -27.72 -16.98 -13.32
CA VAL A 100 -28.76 -17.17 -14.34
C VAL A 100 -28.72 -16.03 -15.38
N SER A 101 -28.54 -14.78 -14.93
CA SER A 101 -28.37 -13.64 -15.84
C SER A 101 -27.13 -13.81 -16.72
N LEU A 102 -26.02 -14.25 -16.12
CA LEU A 102 -24.78 -14.53 -16.87
C LEU A 102 -25.00 -15.57 -17.97
N LEU A 103 -25.71 -16.67 -17.68
CA LEU A 103 -26.00 -17.68 -18.71
C LEU A 103 -26.89 -17.12 -19.84
N GLN A 104 -27.83 -16.23 -19.51
CA GLN A 104 -28.64 -15.54 -20.51
C GLN A 104 -27.79 -14.59 -21.35
N ASP A 105 -26.87 -13.88 -20.74
CA ASP A 105 -25.99 -12.94 -21.42
C ASP A 105 -25.00 -13.67 -22.34
N ILE A 106 -24.42 -14.79 -21.89
CA ILE A 106 -23.65 -15.72 -22.74
C ILE A 106 -24.49 -16.16 -23.96
N SER A 107 -25.75 -16.51 -23.74
CA SER A 107 -26.64 -16.93 -24.83
C SER A 107 -26.92 -15.79 -25.82
N LYS A 108 -27.12 -14.56 -25.33
CA LYS A 108 -27.31 -13.37 -26.18
C LYS A 108 -26.06 -13.07 -26.99
N ILE A 109 -24.87 -13.13 -26.38
CA ILE A 109 -23.58 -12.89 -27.05
C ILE A 109 -23.35 -13.96 -28.13
N GLY A 110 -23.69 -15.23 -27.85
CA GLY A 110 -23.65 -16.32 -28.82
C GLY A 110 -24.53 -16.03 -30.04
N ASN A 111 -25.80 -15.68 -29.80
CA ASN A 111 -26.74 -15.36 -30.87
C ASN A 111 -26.30 -14.14 -31.69
N ALA A 112 -25.80 -13.08 -31.05
CA ALA A 112 -25.32 -11.87 -31.73
C ALA A 112 -24.13 -12.18 -32.67
N ASN A 113 -23.30 -13.16 -32.31
CA ASN A 113 -22.13 -13.59 -33.08
C ASN A 113 -22.42 -14.74 -34.05
N ASN A 114 -23.69 -15.11 -34.29
CA ASN A 114 -24.06 -16.27 -35.13
C ASN A 114 -23.41 -17.59 -34.64
N VAL A 115 -23.31 -17.76 -33.32
CA VAL A 115 -22.85 -18.99 -32.67
C VAL A 115 -24.06 -19.73 -32.14
N LYS A 116 -24.30 -20.95 -32.64
CA LYS A 116 -25.42 -21.78 -32.19
C LYS A 116 -24.99 -22.57 -30.96
N ILE A 117 -25.47 -22.18 -29.80
CA ILE A 117 -25.24 -22.92 -28.55
C ILE A 117 -26.22 -24.10 -28.48
N LEU A 118 -25.68 -25.31 -28.41
CA LEU A 118 -26.44 -26.55 -28.27
C LEU A 118 -26.76 -26.85 -26.81
N GLN A 119 -25.78 -26.62 -25.93
CA GLN A 119 -25.90 -26.97 -24.52
C GLN A 119 -25.08 -26.03 -23.64
N ILE A 120 -25.65 -25.69 -22.48
CA ILE A 120 -25.01 -24.93 -21.41
C ILE A 120 -25.17 -25.75 -20.12
N LYS A 121 -24.06 -26.09 -19.48
CA LYS A 121 -24.03 -26.89 -18.25
C LYS A 121 -23.15 -26.20 -17.19
N PRO A 122 -23.74 -25.51 -16.20
CA PRO A 122 -22.99 -25.03 -15.04
C PRO A 122 -22.71 -26.20 -14.07
N SER A 123 -21.47 -26.30 -13.61
CA SER A 123 -21.01 -27.27 -12.62
C SER A 123 -20.25 -26.53 -11.52
N ARG A 124 -20.56 -26.85 -10.26
CA ARG A 124 -19.85 -26.29 -9.10
C ARG A 124 -18.66 -27.18 -8.80
N ASP A 125 -17.46 -26.60 -8.83
CA ASP A 125 -16.25 -27.35 -8.50
C ASP A 125 -16.09 -27.36 -6.97
N THR A 126 -16.77 -28.31 -6.31
CA THR A 126 -16.76 -28.45 -4.84
C THR A 126 -15.41 -28.94 -4.31
N LEU A 127 -14.50 -29.39 -5.18
CA LEU A 127 -13.25 -30.03 -4.82
C LEU A 127 -12.08 -29.06 -4.61
N LYS A 128 -12.19 -27.80 -5.09
CA LYS A 128 -11.07 -26.83 -5.09
C LYS A 128 -11.31 -25.57 -4.25
N ALA A 129 -12.43 -25.47 -3.53
CA ALA A 129 -12.67 -24.32 -2.66
C ALA A 129 -11.99 -24.57 -1.29
N PRO A 130 -10.92 -23.84 -0.93
CA PRO A 130 -10.45 -23.87 0.45
C PRO A 130 -11.59 -23.39 1.35
N ALA A 131 -11.82 -24.07 2.46
CA ALA A 131 -12.95 -23.86 3.38
C ALA A 131 -13.11 -22.41 3.92
N ALA A 132 -12.13 -21.53 3.66
CA ALA A 132 -12.10 -20.11 4.03
C ALA A 132 -12.29 -19.12 2.85
N SER A 133 -12.55 -19.59 1.62
CA SER A 133 -12.71 -18.70 0.47
C SER A 133 -14.13 -18.11 0.36
N LYS A 134 -14.23 -16.77 0.33
CA LYS A 134 -15.50 -16.03 0.11
C LYS A 134 -16.04 -16.17 -1.33
N PHE A 135 -15.35 -16.92 -2.18
CA PHE A 135 -15.65 -17.08 -3.59
C PHE A 135 -15.71 -18.56 -3.94
N SER A 136 -16.80 -18.98 -4.58
CA SER A 136 -16.97 -20.33 -5.10
C SER A 136 -16.64 -20.35 -6.59
N PRO A 137 -15.73 -21.20 -7.07
CA PRO A 137 -15.54 -21.40 -8.50
C PRO A 137 -16.75 -22.12 -9.09
N VAL A 138 -17.17 -21.67 -10.27
CA VAL A 138 -18.21 -22.31 -11.09
C VAL A 138 -17.63 -22.51 -12.49
N SER A 139 -17.66 -23.75 -12.96
CA SER A 139 -17.27 -24.09 -14.33
C SER A 139 -18.53 -24.19 -15.19
N ILE A 140 -18.53 -23.58 -16.36
CA ILE A 140 -19.66 -23.59 -17.30
C ILE A 140 -19.17 -24.27 -18.58
N SER A 141 -19.70 -25.45 -18.86
CA SER A 141 -19.44 -26.17 -20.10
C SER A 141 -20.43 -25.74 -21.18
N LEU A 142 -19.92 -25.36 -22.34
CA LEU A 142 -20.68 -24.92 -23.50
C LEU A 142 -20.35 -25.82 -24.69
N ASP A 143 -21.39 -26.34 -25.34
CA ASP A 143 -21.28 -26.99 -26.64
C ASP A 143 -21.89 -26.07 -27.69
N LEU A 144 -21.12 -25.71 -28.71
CA LEU A 144 -21.50 -24.75 -29.74
C LEU A 144 -21.15 -25.24 -31.15
N ILE A 145 -21.90 -24.74 -32.12
CA ILE A 145 -21.62 -24.89 -33.56
C ILE A 145 -21.47 -23.50 -34.15
N CYS A 146 -20.31 -23.23 -34.75
CA CYS A 146 -20.03 -21.94 -35.38
C CYS A 146 -18.93 -22.02 -36.44
N GLY A 147 -18.84 -20.99 -37.28
CA GLY A 147 -17.66 -20.77 -38.11
C GLY A 147 -16.48 -20.24 -37.29
N TYR A 148 -15.25 -20.44 -37.79
CA TYR A 148 -14.02 -20.08 -37.09
C TYR A 148 -13.95 -18.58 -36.71
N HIS A 149 -14.32 -17.69 -37.62
CA HIS A 149 -14.31 -16.24 -37.34
C HIS A 149 -15.35 -15.82 -36.29
N ASN A 150 -16.52 -16.48 -36.29
CA ASN A 150 -17.58 -16.20 -35.34
C ASN A 150 -17.19 -16.65 -33.93
N LEU A 151 -16.46 -17.76 -33.81
CA LEU A 151 -15.89 -18.23 -32.55
C LEU A 151 -14.95 -17.19 -31.94
N GLY A 152 -14.03 -16.65 -32.74
CA GLY A 152 -13.07 -15.63 -32.27
C GLY A 152 -13.77 -14.37 -31.76
N LYS A 153 -14.78 -13.88 -32.49
CA LYS A 153 -15.59 -12.73 -32.05
C LYS A 153 -16.36 -13.04 -30.77
N PHE A 154 -16.97 -14.23 -30.70
CA PHE A 154 -17.70 -14.67 -29.51
C PHE A 154 -16.81 -14.73 -28.27
N ILE A 155 -15.61 -15.32 -28.36
CA ILE A 155 -14.67 -15.38 -27.24
C ILE A 155 -14.23 -13.97 -26.84
N ASN A 156 -13.92 -13.11 -27.82
CA ASN A 156 -13.54 -11.72 -27.54
C ASN A 156 -14.65 -10.94 -26.83
N ASP A 157 -15.89 -11.08 -27.27
CA ASP A 157 -17.03 -10.38 -26.65
C ASP A 157 -17.34 -10.94 -25.26
N LEU A 158 -17.21 -12.25 -25.09
CA LEU A 158 -17.35 -12.93 -23.80
C LEU A 158 -16.29 -12.46 -22.80
N GLU A 159 -15.04 -12.30 -23.23
CA GLU A 159 -13.96 -11.80 -22.39
C GLU A 159 -14.07 -10.30 -22.09
N ASN A 160 -14.71 -9.52 -22.98
CA ASN A 160 -14.94 -8.09 -22.79
C ASN A 160 -16.22 -7.76 -21.99
N ASP A 161 -16.99 -8.78 -21.62
CA ASP A 161 -18.17 -8.62 -20.79
C ASP A 161 -17.84 -8.15 -19.36
N GLN A 162 -18.85 -7.64 -18.64
CA GLN A 162 -18.69 -7.10 -17.29
C GLN A 162 -18.35 -8.18 -16.26
N ALA A 163 -18.68 -9.45 -16.52
CA ALA A 163 -18.45 -10.55 -15.60
C ALA A 163 -17.01 -11.09 -15.68
N PHE A 164 -16.46 -11.51 -14.55
CA PHE A 164 -15.17 -12.21 -14.52
C PHE A 164 -15.32 -13.65 -15.04
N ILE A 165 -15.00 -13.86 -16.31
CA ILE A 165 -14.98 -15.16 -16.98
C ILE A 165 -13.57 -15.41 -17.53
N SER A 166 -13.09 -16.65 -17.39
CA SER A 166 -11.86 -17.15 -17.99
C SER A 166 -12.16 -18.39 -18.82
N VAL A 167 -11.53 -18.53 -19.98
CA VAL A 167 -11.56 -19.79 -20.75
C VAL A 167 -10.55 -20.76 -20.12
N GLU A 168 -11.01 -21.95 -19.73
CA GLU A 168 -10.16 -23.02 -19.16
C GLU A 168 -9.75 -24.03 -20.22
N SER A 169 -10.67 -24.39 -21.12
CA SER A 169 -10.41 -25.35 -22.19
C SER A 169 -11.25 -25.02 -23.41
N LEU A 170 -10.65 -25.16 -24.59
CA LEU A 170 -11.28 -24.98 -25.88
C LEU A 170 -10.91 -26.19 -26.75
N LYS A 171 -11.92 -26.93 -27.21
CA LYS A 171 -11.77 -28.03 -28.16
C LYS A 171 -12.56 -27.70 -29.42
N ILE A 172 -11.90 -27.76 -30.56
CA ILE A 172 -12.52 -27.54 -31.87
C ILE A 172 -12.44 -28.83 -32.66
N GLU A 173 -13.59 -29.31 -33.13
CA GLU A 173 -13.75 -30.52 -33.93
C GLU A 173 -14.39 -30.15 -35.27
N ALA A 174 -13.91 -30.76 -36.34
CA ALA A 174 -14.54 -30.61 -37.64
C ALA A 174 -15.94 -31.25 -37.60
N GLN A 175 -16.93 -30.57 -38.18
CA GLN A 175 -18.25 -31.16 -38.34
C GLN A 175 -18.28 -31.94 -39.66
N PRO A 176 -18.52 -33.26 -39.65
CA PRO A 176 -18.49 -34.09 -40.86
C PRO A 176 -19.47 -33.61 -41.94
N ASP A 177 -20.60 -33.06 -41.52
CA ASP A 177 -21.70 -32.64 -42.41
C ASP A 177 -21.52 -31.24 -43.00
N ASP A 178 -20.62 -30.40 -42.45
CA ASP A 178 -20.45 -29.02 -42.90
C ASP A 178 -19.01 -28.54 -42.68
N ALA A 179 -18.23 -28.46 -43.76
CA ALA A 179 -16.83 -28.05 -43.71
C ALA A 179 -16.63 -26.58 -43.26
N LEU A 180 -17.66 -25.74 -43.35
CA LEU A 180 -17.61 -24.34 -42.95
C LEU A 180 -18.01 -24.12 -41.48
N ARG A 181 -18.49 -25.17 -40.80
CA ARG A 181 -18.90 -25.13 -39.40
C ARG A 181 -18.07 -26.10 -38.57
N GLN A 182 -17.74 -25.65 -37.37
CA GLN A 182 -16.97 -26.43 -36.43
C GLN A 182 -17.83 -26.67 -35.20
N LYS A 183 -17.73 -27.89 -34.68
CA LYS A 183 -18.27 -28.23 -33.36
C LYS A 183 -17.22 -27.84 -32.34
N VAL A 184 -17.61 -27.04 -31.37
CA VAL A 184 -16.71 -26.47 -30.37
C VAL A 184 -17.22 -26.82 -28.99
N SER A 185 -16.35 -27.34 -28.14
CA SER A 185 -16.61 -27.53 -26.71
C SER A 185 -15.72 -26.58 -25.92
N LEU A 186 -16.35 -25.72 -25.13
CA LEU A 186 -15.71 -24.64 -24.40
C LEU A 186 -16.02 -24.79 -22.91
N ILE A 187 -14.99 -24.74 -22.07
CA ILE A 187 -15.13 -24.73 -20.61
C ILE A 187 -14.75 -23.34 -20.13
N LEU A 188 -15.70 -22.67 -19.52
CA LEU A 188 -15.52 -21.37 -18.89
C LEU A 188 -15.41 -21.55 -17.39
N LYS A 189 -14.63 -20.69 -16.74
CA LYS A 189 -14.51 -20.62 -15.30
C LYS A 189 -14.87 -19.22 -14.84
N THR A 190 -15.79 -19.15 -13.88
CA THR A 190 -16.17 -17.91 -13.21
C THR A 190 -16.13 -18.10 -11.70
N TYR A 191 -16.09 -16.99 -10.97
CA TYR A 191 -16.10 -16.98 -9.51
C TYR A 191 -17.36 -16.26 -9.05
N VAL A 192 -18.13 -16.94 -8.21
CA VAL A 192 -19.33 -16.36 -7.59
C VAL A 192 -19.08 -16.06 -6.13
N LYS A 193 -19.56 -14.92 -5.66
CA LYS A 193 -19.62 -14.61 -4.23
C LYS A 193 -20.88 -15.23 -3.64
N LYS A 194 -20.73 -15.97 -2.54
CA LYS A 194 -21.85 -16.47 -1.72
C LYS A 194 -22.53 -15.32 -0.97
#